data_AF-A0A4V6AQQ0-F1
#
_entry.id   AF-A0A4V6AQQ0-F1
#
_cell.length_a   1.000
_cell.length_b   1.000
_cell.length_c   1.000
_cell.angle_alpha   90.00
_cell.angle_beta   90.00
_cell.angle_gamma   90.00
#
_symmetry.space_group_name_H-M   'P 1'
#
loop_
_entity.id
_entity.type
_entity.pdbx_description
1 polymer ?
#
loop_
_entity_poly.entity_id
_entity_poly.type
_entity_poly.pdbx_seq_one_letter_code
_entity_poly.pdbx_strand_id
1 'polypeptide(L)'
;MVCGGFTCSKNALCSLNVVYMLVGLLLIGVAAWGKGFGLVSSIHIIGGVIAVGVFLLLIAIVGLIGAMHHHQVMLFFYMVILFIVFLFQFGVSCSCLAMNRGQQVSIRLNTFRDFPRTLASLFIHCFVFLLFQETLLTSAWGILQNKTKIDLEDQLNCCGLINSTDTRQQFEQDLLHCTASCKTHQKVCQRCGDLMLNHASEALKILGGVGLFFSFTEILGVWLAVRYRNQKDPRANPSAFL
;
A
#
# COMPACT_ATOMS: atom_id res chain seq x y z
N MET A 1 -8.89 11.28 40.14
CA MET A 1 -8.38 11.84 38.86
C MET A 1 -9.02 11.17 37.63
N VAL A 2 -10.35 11.01 37.59
CA VAL A 2 -11.02 10.14 36.59
C VAL A 2 -11.63 10.94 35.41
N CYS A 3 -11.77 12.27 35.51
CA CYS A 3 -12.30 13.11 34.43
C CYS A 3 -11.33 13.35 33.25
N GLY A 4 -10.02 13.10 33.42
CA GLY A 4 -9.02 13.32 32.36
C GLY A 4 -8.98 12.22 31.29
N GLY A 5 -9.39 10.99 31.64
CA GLY A 5 -9.27 9.83 30.75
C GLY A 5 -10.23 9.87 29.56
N PHE A 6 -11.49 10.25 29.79
CA PHE A 6 -12.52 10.27 28.74
C PHE A 6 -12.24 11.32 27.67
N THR A 7 -11.92 12.56 28.08
CA THR A 7 -11.59 13.65 27.16
C THR A 7 -10.27 13.37 26.43
N CYS A 8 -9.27 12.79 27.10
CA CYS A 8 -8.01 12.41 26.46
C CYS A 8 -8.22 11.31 25.42
N SER A 9 -8.96 10.25 25.74
CA SER A 9 -9.28 9.18 24.77
C SER A 9 -10.11 9.69 23.60
N LYS A 10 -11.11 10.56 23.85
CA LYS A 10 -11.90 11.21 22.79
C LYS A 10 -11.03 12.06 21.87
N ASN A 11 -10.18 12.92 22.44
CA ASN A 11 -9.33 13.81 21.66
C ASN A 11 -8.27 13.02 20.89
N ALA A 12 -7.67 11.98 21.48
CA ALA A 12 -6.72 11.12 20.80
C ALA A 12 -7.36 10.38 19.62
N LEU A 13 -8.57 9.83 19.80
CA LEU A 13 -9.30 9.14 18.73
C LEU A 13 -9.74 10.10 17.62
N CYS A 14 -10.14 11.32 17.99
CA CYS A 14 -10.45 12.38 17.04
C CYS A 14 -9.22 12.79 16.23
N SER A 15 -8.09 13.08 16.90
CA SER A 15 -6.82 13.43 16.24
C SER A 15 -6.36 12.34 15.28
N LEU A 16 -6.46 11.07 15.67
CA LEU A 16 -6.08 9.94 14.81
C LEU A 16 -6.93 9.87 13.54
N ASN A 17 -8.25 10.07 13.64
CA ASN A 17 -9.13 10.13 12.47
C ASN A 17 -8.92 11.38 11.60
N VAL A 18 -8.60 12.54 12.19
CA VAL A 18 -8.24 13.75 11.44
C VAL A 18 -6.97 13.53 10.62
N VAL A 19 -5.95 12.88 11.19
CA VAL A 19 -4.74 12.51 10.46
C VAL A 19 -5.07 11.58 9.30
N TYR A 20 -5.92 10.56 9.49
CA TYR A 20 -6.35 9.69 8.40
C TYR A 20 -7.12 10.41 7.29
N MET A 21 -7.95 11.39 7.64
CA MET A 21 -8.64 12.23 6.65
C MET A 21 -7.65 13.06 5.82
N LEU A 22 -6.62 13.65 6.44
CA LEU A 22 -5.57 14.38 5.72
C LEU A 22 -4.77 13.47 4.79
N VAL A 23 -4.38 12.28 5.25
CA VAL A 23 -3.68 11.28 4.44
C VAL A 23 -4.54 10.86 3.25
N GLY A 24 -5.83 10.59 3.44
CA GLY A 24 -6.76 10.23 2.38
C GLY A 24 -6.89 11.32 1.30
N LEU A 25 -7.07 12.58 1.72
CA LEU A 25 -7.14 13.71 0.80
C LEU A 25 -5.82 13.91 0.02
N LEU A 26 -4.68 13.72 0.69
CA LEU A 26 -3.36 13.81 0.05
C LEU A 26 -3.19 12.71 -1.00
N LEU A 27 -3.56 11.45 -0.70
CA LEU A 27 -3.48 10.33 -1.65
C LEU A 27 -4.33 10.59 -2.90
N ILE A 28 -5.55 11.08 -2.72
CA ILE A 28 -6.44 11.43 -3.84
C ILE A 28 -5.85 12.60 -4.64
N GLY A 29 -5.37 13.64 -3.96
CA GLY A 29 -4.79 14.84 -4.58
C GLY A 29 -3.56 14.53 -5.43
N VAL A 30 -2.63 13.74 -4.91
CA VAL A 30 -1.42 13.33 -5.65
C VAL A 30 -1.77 12.43 -6.83
N ALA A 31 -2.70 11.49 -6.66
CA ALA A 31 -3.14 10.63 -7.76
C ALA A 31 -3.86 11.42 -8.88
N ALA A 32 -4.71 12.38 -8.53
CA ALA A 32 -5.39 13.25 -9.48
C ALA A 32 -4.42 14.19 -10.20
N TRP A 33 -3.47 14.79 -9.47
CA TRP A 33 -2.44 15.65 -10.04
C TRP A 33 -1.52 14.88 -10.99
N GLY A 34 -1.09 13.67 -10.62
CA GLY A 34 -0.25 12.81 -11.47
C GLY A 34 -0.92 12.43 -12.81
N LYS A 35 -2.25 12.27 -12.82
CA LYS A 35 -3.01 12.06 -14.07
C LYS A 35 -2.93 13.26 -15.01
N GLY A 36 -2.90 14.49 -14.48
CA GLY A 36 -2.85 15.72 -15.26
C GLY A 36 -1.55 15.92 -16.06
N PHE A 37 -0.44 15.32 -15.61
CA PHE A 37 0.87 15.43 -16.27
C PHE A 37 1.13 14.35 -17.33
N GLY A 38 0.24 13.38 -17.52
CA GLY A 38 0.44 12.28 -18.49
C GLY A 38 1.62 11.36 -18.17
N LEU A 39 2.22 11.48 -16.97
CA LEU A 39 3.38 10.71 -16.51
C LEU A 39 3.06 9.26 -16.13
N VAL A 40 1.79 8.94 -15.82
CA VAL A 40 1.33 7.59 -15.44
C VAL A 40 0.08 7.23 -16.26
N SER A 41 0.22 6.37 -17.27
CA SER A 41 -0.89 5.97 -18.17
C SER A 41 -1.63 4.69 -17.73
N SER A 42 -1.28 4.09 -16.59
CA SER A 42 -1.93 2.86 -16.12
C SER A 42 -3.15 3.18 -15.26
N ILE A 43 -4.34 3.05 -15.87
CA ILE A 43 -5.62 3.36 -15.22
C ILE A 43 -5.87 2.51 -13.96
N HIS A 44 -5.30 1.31 -13.89
CA HIS A 44 -5.45 0.40 -12.76
C HIS A 44 -4.69 0.88 -11.52
N ILE A 45 -3.46 1.36 -11.65
CA ILE A 45 -2.64 1.81 -10.51
C ILE A 45 -3.27 3.05 -9.87
N ILE A 46 -3.63 4.02 -10.72
CA ILE A 46 -4.26 5.26 -10.29
C ILE A 46 -5.62 4.96 -9.65
N GLY A 47 -6.41 4.07 -10.26
CA GLY A 47 -7.68 3.61 -9.70
C GLY A 47 -7.51 2.97 -8.32
N GLY A 48 -6.44 2.21 -8.11
CA GLY A 48 -6.08 1.63 -6.82
C GLY A 48 -5.82 2.65 -5.73
N VAL A 49 -4.91 3.60 -5.99
CA VAL A 49 -4.55 4.64 -5.01
C VAL A 49 -5.77 5.52 -4.67
N ILE A 50 -6.58 5.87 -5.67
CA ILE A 50 -7.83 6.64 -5.45
C ILE A 50 -8.83 5.82 -4.62
N ALA A 51 -9.03 4.53 -4.93
CA ALA A 51 -9.95 3.67 -4.18
C ALA A 51 -9.52 3.53 -2.71
N VAL A 52 -8.23 3.34 -2.44
CA VAL A 52 -7.68 3.32 -1.08
C VAL A 52 -7.88 4.66 -0.38
N GLY A 53 -7.62 5.79 -1.05
CA GLY A 53 -7.81 7.13 -0.50
C GLY A 53 -9.27 7.41 -0.12
N VAL A 54 -10.23 7.05 -0.99
CA VAL A 54 -11.66 7.19 -0.73
C VAL A 54 -12.11 6.29 0.42
N PHE A 55 -11.64 5.04 0.46
CA PHE A 55 -11.94 4.10 1.55
C PHE A 55 -11.45 4.62 2.91
N LEU A 56 -10.22 5.15 2.99
CA LEU A 56 -9.68 5.75 4.20
C LEU A 56 -10.48 6.97 4.65
N LEU A 57 -10.95 7.79 3.70
CA LEU A 57 -11.78 8.96 3.99
C LEU A 57 -13.14 8.55 4.59
N LEU A 58 -13.78 7.50 4.05
CA LEU A 58 -15.02 6.96 4.60
C LEU A 58 -14.84 6.43 6.03
N ILE A 59 -13.76 5.67 6.28
CA ILE A 59 -13.44 5.17 7.63
C ILE A 59 -13.19 6.33 8.60
N ALA A 60 -12.42 7.33 8.18
CA ALA A 60 -12.12 8.50 9.01
C ALA A 60 -13.39 9.29 9.38
N ILE A 61 -14.34 9.45 8.45
CA ILE A 61 -15.63 10.09 8.72
C ILE A 61 -16.44 9.27 9.73
N VAL A 62 -16.57 7.94 9.52
CA VAL A 62 -17.31 7.06 10.46
C VAL A 62 -16.66 7.07 11.85
N GLY A 63 -15.34 7.04 11.92
CA GLY A 63 -14.58 7.13 13.17
C GLY A 63 -14.76 8.47 13.89
N LEU A 64 -14.72 9.57 13.14
CA LEU A 64 -14.94 10.92 13.68
C LEU A 64 -16.37 11.09 14.22
N ILE A 65 -17.39 10.70 13.44
CA ILE A 65 -18.79 10.74 13.87
C ILE A 65 -19.00 9.85 15.10
N GLY A 66 -18.42 8.64 15.11
CA GLY A 66 -18.47 7.72 16.24
C GLY A 66 -17.88 8.34 17.51
N ALA A 67 -16.72 9.01 17.40
CA ALA A 67 -16.07 9.69 18.52
C ALA A 67 -16.83 10.95 19.00
N MET A 68 -17.49 11.67 18.08
CA MET A 68 -18.23 12.89 18.42
C MET A 68 -19.57 12.59 19.09
N HIS A 69 -20.35 11.66 18.52
CA HIS A 69 -21.73 11.37 18.92
C HIS A 69 -21.83 10.24 19.96
N HIS A 70 -20.71 9.62 20.36
CA HIS A 70 -20.66 8.49 21.31
C HIS A 70 -21.67 7.37 20.96
N HIS A 71 -21.94 7.18 19.66
CA HIS A 71 -22.92 6.19 19.21
C HIS A 71 -22.28 4.80 19.30
N GLN A 72 -22.65 4.04 20.34
CA GLN A 72 -22.00 2.77 20.71
C GLN A 72 -21.92 1.76 19.55
N VAL A 73 -22.94 1.73 18.69
CA VAL A 73 -23.01 0.83 17.53
C VAL A 73 -22.03 1.26 16.42
N MET A 74 -21.88 2.56 16.14
CA MET A 74 -20.97 3.03 15.10
C MET A 74 -19.50 2.81 15.51
N LEU A 75 -19.21 2.98 16.79
CA LEU A 75 -17.90 2.68 17.36
C LEU A 75 -17.54 1.19 17.26
N PHE A 76 -18.54 0.30 17.37
CA PHE A 76 -18.34 -1.13 17.19
C PHE A 76 -17.96 -1.47 15.75
N PHE A 77 -18.70 -0.96 14.77
CA PHE A 77 -18.35 -1.14 13.36
C PHE A 77 -16.97 -0.58 13.03
N TYR A 78 -16.65 0.63 13.52
CA TYR A 78 -15.34 1.24 13.36
C TYR A 78 -14.21 0.34 13.89
N MET A 79 -14.35 -0.26 15.07
CA MET A 79 -13.35 -1.17 15.62
C MET A 79 -13.21 -2.46 14.82
N VAL A 80 -14.31 -3.04 14.34
CA VAL A 80 -14.27 -4.23 13.48
C VAL A 80 -13.54 -3.92 12.18
N ILE A 81 -13.83 -2.76 11.56
CA ILE A 81 -13.18 -2.34 10.32
C ILE A 81 -11.68 -2.11 10.54
N LEU A 82 -11.29 -1.36 11.58
CA LEU A 82 -9.87 -1.16 11.91
C LEU A 82 -9.13 -2.47 12.20
N PHE A 83 -9.79 -3.42 12.89
CA PHE A 83 -9.18 -4.71 13.14
C PHE A 83 -8.95 -5.50 11.84
N ILE A 84 -9.90 -5.44 10.90
CA ILE A 84 -9.75 -6.05 9.59
C ILE A 84 -8.59 -5.39 8.82
N VAL A 85 -8.54 -4.05 8.76
CA VAL A 85 -7.48 -3.29 8.08
C VAL A 85 -6.10 -3.61 8.68
N PHE A 86 -6.00 -3.71 10.01
CA PHE A 86 -4.79 -4.16 10.69
C PHE A 86 -4.31 -5.55 10.20
N LEU A 87 -5.22 -6.52 10.07
CA LEU A 87 -4.85 -7.87 9.59
C LEU A 87 -4.33 -7.83 8.14
N PHE A 88 -4.97 -7.02 7.29
CA PHE A 88 -4.50 -6.77 5.93
C PHE A 88 -3.10 -6.18 5.92
N GLN A 89 -2.91 -5.08 6.65
CA GLN A 89 -1.67 -4.33 6.62
C GLN A 89 -0.51 -5.08 7.25
N PHE A 90 -0.74 -5.80 8.34
CA PHE A 90 0.25 -6.65 8.97
C PHE A 90 0.68 -7.77 8.02
N GLY A 91 -0.28 -8.46 7.38
CA GLY A 91 0.01 -9.50 6.39
C GLY A 91 0.81 -8.98 5.19
N VAL A 92 0.46 -7.80 4.67
CA VAL A 92 1.20 -7.19 3.55
C VAL A 92 2.61 -6.82 3.97
N SER A 93 2.76 -6.19 5.13
CA SER A 93 4.05 -5.73 5.67
C SER A 93 5.03 -6.88 5.90
N CYS A 94 4.56 -7.98 6.51
CA CYS A 94 5.36 -9.19 6.71
C CYS A 94 5.78 -9.81 5.38
N SER A 95 4.91 -9.82 4.38
CA SER A 95 5.23 -10.34 3.04
C SER A 95 6.28 -9.50 2.33
N CYS A 96 6.18 -8.16 2.40
CA CYS A 96 7.16 -7.25 1.83
C CYS A 96 8.53 -7.33 2.51
N LEU A 97 8.56 -7.54 3.84
CA LEU A 97 9.81 -7.77 4.59
C LEU A 97 10.45 -9.13 4.28
N ALA A 98 9.64 -10.17 4.06
CA ALA A 98 10.11 -11.50 3.72
C ALA A 98 10.58 -11.66 2.25
N MET A 99 10.33 -10.65 1.41
CA MET A 99 10.69 -10.65 -0.01
C MET A 99 12.22 -10.68 -0.18
N ASN A 100 12.77 -11.79 -0.69
CA ASN A 100 14.18 -11.95 -1.03
C ASN A 100 14.37 -12.18 -2.54
N ARG A 101 15.54 -11.81 -3.07
CA ARG A 101 15.87 -11.81 -4.53
C ARG A 101 15.58 -13.14 -5.24
N GLY A 102 15.79 -14.28 -4.60
CA GLY A 102 15.51 -15.61 -5.17
C GLY A 102 14.08 -16.13 -4.94
N GLN A 103 13.28 -15.47 -4.12
CA GLN A 103 11.98 -15.97 -3.65
C GLN A 103 10.78 -15.37 -4.39
N GLN A 104 10.99 -14.33 -5.21
CA GLN A 104 9.92 -13.67 -6.02
C GLN A 104 9.18 -14.67 -6.93
N VAL A 105 9.87 -15.72 -7.40
CA VAL A 105 9.28 -16.77 -8.26
C VAL A 105 8.48 -17.80 -7.46
N SER A 106 8.91 -18.10 -6.22
CA SER A 106 8.37 -19.19 -5.38
C SER A 106 7.22 -18.75 -4.45
N ILE A 107 7.15 -17.46 -4.11
CA ILE A 107 6.06 -16.87 -3.30
C ILE A 107 4.72 -16.86 -4.07
N ARG A 108 4.74 -17.07 -5.39
CA ARG A 108 3.55 -17.13 -6.26
C ARG A 108 2.60 -18.31 -5.99
N LEU A 109 3.03 -19.35 -5.25
CA LEU A 109 2.22 -20.56 -5.05
C LEU A 109 2.06 -21.05 -3.60
N ASN A 110 3.04 -20.82 -2.71
CA ASN A 110 3.05 -21.51 -1.41
C ASN A 110 2.48 -20.70 -0.23
N THR A 111 2.50 -19.36 -0.26
CA THR A 111 2.03 -18.55 0.88
C THR A 111 0.50 -18.47 1.01
N PHE A 112 -0.24 -18.70 -0.08
CA PHE A 112 -1.71 -18.57 -0.12
C PHE A 112 -2.49 -19.88 0.04
N ARG A 113 -1.80 -21.01 0.25
CA ARG A 113 -2.45 -22.33 0.39
C ARG A 113 -3.11 -22.56 1.76
N ASP A 114 -2.66 -21.86 2.79
CA ASP A 114 -3.09 -22.09 4.19
C ASP A 114 -4.16 -21.11 4.72
N PHE A 115 -4.64 -20.15 3.91
CA PHE A 115 -5.66 -19.17 4.32
C PHE A 115 -7.08 -19.60 3.86
N PRO A 116 -8.14 -19.43 4.67
CA PRO A 116 -9.50 -19.88 4.33
C PRO A 116 -10.00 -19.29 2.98
N ARG A 117 -10.46 -20.18 2.09
CA ARG A 117 -10.68 -19.91 0.64
C ARG A 117 -11.55 -18.69 0.29
N THR A 118 -12.50 -18.31 1.14
CA THR A 118 -13.43 -17.17 0.89
C THR A 118 -12.84 -15.81 1.29
N LEU A 119 -12.13 -15.72 2.41
CA LEU A 119 -11.43 -14.49 2.82
C LEU A 119 -10.13 -14.30 2.05
N ALA A 120 -9.45 -15.41 1.72
CA ALA A 120 -8.24 -15.43 0.91
C ALA A 120 -8.48 -14.84 -0.48
N SER A 121 -9.61 -15.11 -1.16
CA SER A 121 -9.85 -14.60 -2.51
C SER A 121 -9.91 -13.07 -2.60
N LEU A 122 -10.53 -12.40 -1.62
CA LEU A 122 -10.63 -10.93 -1.58
C LEU A 122 -9.29 -10.29 -1.20
N PHE A 123 -8.59 -10.94 -0.26
CA PHE A 123 -7.22 -10.60 0.15
C PHE A 123 -6.22 -10.76 -0.99
N ILE A 124 -6.26 -11.90 -1.69
CA ILE A 124 -5.41 -12.23 -2.83
C ILE A 124 -5.66 -11.23 -3.95
N HIS A 125 -6.91 -10.89 -4.26
CA HIS A 125 -7.17 -9.91 -5.33
C HIS A 125 -6.61 -8.51 -4.98
N CYS A 126 -6.79 -8.05 -3.75
CA CYS A 126 -6.28 -6.74 -3.30
C CYS A 126 -4.74 -6.73 -3.15
N PHE A 127 -4.17 -7.81 -2.63
CA PHE A 127 -2.74 -8.02 -2.44
C PHE A 127 -2.01 -8.22 -3.77
N VAL A 128 -2.54 -9.03 -4.70
CA VAL A 128 -2.01 -9.22 -6.07
C VAL A 128 -2.12 -7.95 -6.89
N PHE A 129 -3.16 -7.15 -6.68
CA PHE A 129 -3.30 -5.82 -7.29
C PHE A 129 -2.28 -4.80 -6.73
N LEU A 130 -1.93 -4.87 -5.44
CA LEU A 130 -0.89 -4.05 -4.80
C LEU A 130 0.55 -4.53 -5.05
N LEU A 131 0.78 -5.83 -5.25
CA LEU A 131 2.10 -6.47 -5.47
C LEU A 131 2.35 -6.89 -6.93
N PHE A 132 1.70 -6.22 -7.88
CA PHE A 132 1.80 -6.48 -9.31
C PHE A 132 3.17 -6.08 -9.91
N GLN A 133 4.28 -6.31 -9.21
CA GLN A 133 5.61 -5.78 -9.52
C GLN A 133 6.10 -6.18 -10.92
N GLU A 134 5.89 -7.43 -11.35
CA GLU A 134 6.33 -7.92 -12.67
C GLU A 134 5.55 -7.29 -13.82
N THR A 135 4.24 -7.18 -13.66
CA THR A 135 3.38 -6.67 -14.72
C THR A 135 3.34 -5.14 -14.71
N LEU A 136 3.62 -4.51 -13.57
CA LEU A 136 3.98 -3.10 -13.48
C LEU A 136 5.27 -2.84 -14.24
N LEU A 137 6.30 -3.68 -14.06
CA LEU A 137 7.57 -3.51 -14.75
C LEU A 137 7.40 -3.62 -16.27
N THR A 138 6.68 -4.64 -16.75
CA THR A 138 6.42 -4.82 -18.19
C THR A 138 5.47 -3.77 -18.76
N SER A 139 4.43 -3.37 -18.03
CA SER A 139 3.53 -2.30 -18.47
C SER A 139 4.21 -0.93 -18.45
N ALA A 140 4.94 -0.60 -17.38
CA ALA A 140 5.70 0.64 -17.27
C ALA A 140 6.77 0.72 -18.35
N TRP A 141 7.54 -0.35 -18.58
CA TRP A 141 8.51 -0.40 -19.67
C TRP A 141 7.85 -0.28 -21.05
N GLY A 142 6.66 -0.85 -21.24
CA GLY A 142 5.87 -0.66 -22.48
C GLY A 142 5.39 0.79 -22.68
N ILE A 143 5.16 1.52 -21.59
CA ILE A 143 4.67 2.92 -21.60
C ILE A 143 5.79 3.95 -21.70
N LEU A 144 7.02 3.61 -21.26
CA LEU A 144 8.16 4.52 -21.33
C LEU A 144 8.51 4.88 -22.80
N GLN A 145 8.72 6.17 -23.05
CA GLN A 145 9.24 6.65 -24.33
C GLN A 145 10.68 6.17 -24.55
N ASN A 146 11.07 5.96 -25.81
CA ASN A 146 12.41 5.48 -26.18
C ASN A 146 13.54 6.32 -25.56
N LYS A 147 13.37 7.64 -25.41
CA LYS A 147 14.37 8.52 -24.79
C LYS A 147 14.55 8.24 -23.29
N THR A 148 13.46 7.99 -22.56
CA THR A 148 13.48 7.65 -21.12
C THR A 148 14.04 6.25 -20.88
N LYS A 149 13.76 5.30 -21.78
CA LYS A 149 14.38 3.96 -21.74
C LYS A 149 15.89 4.06 -21.84
N ILE A 150 16.38 4.81 -22.83
CA ILE A 150 17.82 5.00 -23.06
C ILE A 150 18.49 5.68 -21.86
N ASP A 151 17.88 6.72 -21.29
CA ASP A 151 18.41 7.41 -20.09
C ASP A 151 18.47 6.48 -18.88
N LEU A 152 17.45 5.62 -18.69
CA LEU A 152 17.41 4.64 -17.63
C LEU A 152 18.47 3.53 -17.83
N GLU A 153 18.61 3.03 -19.05
CA GLU A 153 19.61 2.03 -19.43
C GLU A 153 21.05 2.56 -19.23
N ASP A 154 21.29 3.84 -19.54
CA ASP A 154 22.59 4.48 -19.36
C ASP A 154 22.91 4.73 -17.86
N GLN A 155 21.95 5.26 -17.09
CA GLN A 155 22.14 5.50 -15.65
C GLN A 155 22.33 4.21 -14.85
N LEU A 156 21.61 3.14 -15.20
CA LEU A 156 21.69 1.84 -14.53
C LEU A 156 22.71 0.89 -15.16
N ASN A 157 23.34 1.30 -16.26
CA ASN A 157 24.35 0.55 -17.01
C ASN A 157 23.92 -0.90 -17.33
N CYS A 158 22.69 -1.04 -17.83
CA CYS A 158 22.03 -2.31 -18.15
C CYS A 158 21.32 -2.19 -19.51
N CYS A 159 20.96 -3.32 -20.15
CA CYS A 159 20.22 -3.29 -21.42
C CYS A 159 19.06 -4.30 -21.41
N GLY A 160 17.88 -3.85 -21.85
CA GLY A 160 16.70 -4.68 -22.04
C GLY A 160 16.02 -5.17 -20.75
N LEU A 161 14.71 -5.38 -20.80
CA LEU A 161 13.88 -5.67 -19.63
C LEU A 161 13.99 -7.12 -19.12
N ILE A 162 13.32 -8.08 -19.77
CA ILE A 162 13.26 -9.49 -19.36
C ILE A 162 13.36 -10.37 -20.61
N ASN A 163 14.26 -11.34 -20.60
CA ASN A 163 14.42 -12.32 -21.68
C ASN A 163 13.47 -13.51 -21.47
N SER A 164 12.19 -13.35 -21.86
CA SER A 164 11.21 -14.45 -21.95
C SER A 164 10.93 -14.78 -23.41
N THR A 165 10.49 -16.02 -23.68
CA THR A 165 10.18 -16.52 -25.03
C THR A 165 9.16 -15.65 -25.78
N ASP A 166 8.23 -15.00 -25.08
CA ASP A 166 7.22 -14.10 -25.67
C ASP A 166 7.73 -12.68 -25.96
N THR A 167 8.76 -12.19 -25.27
CA THR A 167 9.30 -10.82 -25.42
C THR A 167 10.59 -10.75 -26.22
N ARG A 168 11.03 -11.86 -26.82
CA ARG A 168 12.35 -11.99 -27.44
C ARG A 168 12.62 -11.00 -28.56
N GLN A 169 11.62 -10.71 -29.39
CA GLN A 169 11.74 -9.72 -30.48
C GLN A 169 11.86 -8.27 -29.95
N GLN A 170 11.10 -7.93 -28.91
CA GLN A 170 11.18 -6.63 -28.25
C GLN A 170 12.52 -6.45 -27.53
N PHE A 171 13.00 -7.52 -26.89
CA PHE A 171 14.29 -7.56 -26.20
C PHE A 171 15.45 -7.37 -27.18
N GLU A 172 15.41 -8.00 -28.36
CA GLU A 172 16.44 -7.81 -29.39
C GLU A 172 16.44 -6.37 -29.96
N GLN A 173 15.28 -5.75 -30.14
CA GLN A 173 15.17 -4.35 -30.57
C GLN A 173 15.67 -3.34 -29.52
N ASP A 174 15.32 -3.54 -28.25
CA ASP A 174 15.81 -2.72 -27.12
C ASP A 174 17.33 -2.89 -26.98
N LEU A 175 17.85 -4.13 -27.11
CA LEU A 175 19.28 -4.42 -27.08
C LEU A 175 20.05 -3.72 -28.23
N LEU A 176 19.46 -3.64 -29.43
CA LEU A 176 20.06 -2.95 -30.57
C LEU A 176 20.19 -1.44 -30.32
N HIS A 177 19.17 -0.81 -29.74
CA HIS A 177 19.15 0.63 -29.44
C HIS A 177 19.83 1.02 -28.13
N CYS A 178 20.17 0.07 -27.26
CA CYS A 178 20.88 0.35 -26.01
C CYS A 178 22.27 0.96 -26.29
N THR A 179 22.54 2.12 -25.68
CA THR A 179 23.82 2.86 -25.74
C THR A 179 24.65 2.78 -24.46
N ALA A 180 24.21 1.99 -23.47
CA ALA A 180 24.87 1.87 -22.17
C ALA A 180 26.33 1.36 -22.29
N SER A 181 27.20 1.84 -21.40
CA SER A 181 28.63 1.50 -21.38
C SER A 181 28.92 -0.01 -21.26
N CYS A 182 28.01 -0.78 -20.65
CA CYS A 182 28.11 -2.23 -20.52
C CYS A 182 28.22 -2.95 -21.88
N LYS A 183 27.61 -2.42 -22.95
CA LYS A 183 27.60 -3.02 -24.29
C LYS A 183 28.94 -2.82 -25.00
N THR A 184 29.62 -1.71 -24.72
CA THR A 184 30.88 -1.31 -25.37
C THR A 184 32.10 -1.90 -24.66
N HIS A 185 32.05 -2.01 -23.32
CA HIS A 185 33.19 -2.43 -22.51
C HIS A 185 33.11 -3.86 -21.95
N GLN A 186 31.93 -4.50 -21.90
CA GLN A 186 31.75 -5.87 -21.39
C GLN A 186 31.15 -6.81 -22.45
N LYS A 187 31.58 -8.09 -22.43
CA LYS A 187 31.05 -9.14 -23.33
C LYS A 187 29.61 -9.57 -22.96
N VAL A 188 29.15 -9.29 -21.75
CA VAL A 188 27.82 -9.66 -21.24
C VAL A 188 27.28 -8.50 -20.42
N CYS A 189 26.23 -7.84 -20.90
CA CYS A 189 25.52 -6.81 -20.13
C CYS A 189 24.37 -7.45 -19.31
N GLN A 190 24.16 -6.97 -18.08
CA GLN A 190 23.03 -7.39 -17.25
C GLN A 190 21.71 -6.81 -17.78
N ARG A 191 20.62 -7.54 -17.53
CA ARG A 191 19.28 -7.10 -17.89
C ARG A 191 18.80 -6.06 -16.87
N CYS A 192 18.16 -5.00 -17.37
CA CYS A 192 17.59 -3.97 -16.52
C CYS A 192 16.47 -4.50 -15.63
N GLY A 193 15.71 -5.51 -16.07
CA GLY A 193 14.65 -6.09 -15.25
C GLY A 193 15.18 -6.70 -13.95
N ASP A 194 16.27 -7.46 -14.01
CA ASP A 194 16.90 -8.06 -12.83
C ASP A 194 17.40 -6.97 -11.85
N LEU A 195 17.94 -5.87 -12.37
CA LEU A 195 18.44 -4.75 -11.57
C LEU A 195 17.31 -3.91 -10.95
N MET A 196 16.27 -3.61 -11.72
CA MET A 196 15.09 -2.89 -11.23
C MET A 196 14.34 -3.69 -10.16
N LEU A 197 14.19 -5.01 -10.33
CA LEU A 197 13.61 -5.89 -9.32
C LEU A 197 14.43 -5.94 -8.04
N ASN A 198 15.75 -5.82 -8.13
CA ASN A 198 16.62 -5.74 -6.96
C ASN A 198 16.41 -4.44 -6.17
N HIS A 199 16.31 -3.29 -6.84
CA HIS A 199 16.01 -2.01 -6.19
C HIS A 199 14.59 -1.98 -5.63
N ALA A 200 13.63 -2.53 -6.36
CA ALA A 200 12.25 -2.62 -5.91
C ALA A 200 12.11 -3.53 -4.68
N SER A 201 12.85 -4.65 -4.59
CA SER A 201 12.87 -5.49 -3.38
C SER A 201 13.39 -4.75 -2.14
N GLU A 202 14.35 -3.85 -2.29
CA GLU A 202 14.88 -3.05 -1.18
C GLU A 202 13.87 -1.98 -0.74
N ALA A 203 13.27 -1.29 -1.70
CA ALA A 203 12.18 -0.34 -1.45
C ALA A 203 10.98 -1.01 -0.78
N LEU A 204 10.61 -2.23 -1.19
CA LEU A 204 9.54 -3.01 -0.57
C LEU A 204 9.85 -3.39 0.87
N LYS A 205 11.10 -3.73 1.21
CA LYS A 205 11.48 -4.00 2.60
C LYS A 205 11.31 -2.76 3.46
N ILE A 206 11.72 -1.59 2.96
CA ILE A 206 11.51 -0.31 3.64
C ILE A 206 10.02 -0.03 3.81
N LEU A 207 9.23 -0.19 2.73
CA LEU A 207 7.79 0.02 2.75
C LEU A 207 7.07 -0.96 3.69
N GLY A 208 7.51 -2.21 3.75
CA GLY A 208 7.05 -3.21 4.71
C GLY A 208 7.37 -2.85 6.15
N GLY A 209 8.55 -2.27 6.40
CA GLY A 209 8.90 -1.70 7.71
C GLY A 209 7.99 -0.55 8.14
N VAL A 210 7.72 0.39 7.22
CA VAL A 210 6.78 1.51 7.45
C VAL A 210 5.36 0.99 7.69
N GLY A 211 4.91 0.01 6.90
CA GLY A 211 3.61 -0.63 7.04
C GLY A 211 3.46 -1.35 8.38
N LEU A 212 4.52 -2.00 8.88
CA LEU A 212 4.54 -2.66 10.18
C LEU A 212 4.44 -1.64 11.32
N PHE A 213 5.19 -0.53 11.24
CA PHE A 213 5.09 0.57 12.22
C PHE A 213 3.67 1.12 12.31
N PHE A 214 3.02 1.35 11.16
CA PHE A 214 1.64 1.82 11.16
C PHE A 214 0.64 0.76 11.65
N SER A 215 0.89 -0.53 11.41
CA SER A 215 0.07 -1.60 12.01
C SER A 215 0.12 -1.55 13.55
N PHE A 216 1.28 -1.21 14.13
CA PHE A 216 1.41 -0.98 15.57
C PHE A 216 0.67 0.27 16.07
N THR A 217 0.59 1.34 15.29
CA THR A 217 -0.21 2.51 15.69
C THR A 217 -1.71 2.24 15.57
N GLU A 218 -2.12 1.40 14.62
CA GLU A 218 -3.51 0.98 14.43
C GLU A 218 -4.02 0.08 15.55
N ILE A 219 -3.22 -0.87 16.04
CA ILE A 219 -3.60 -1.70 17.20
C ILE A 219 -3.76 -0.85 18.48
N LEU A 220 -2.94 0.20 18.66
CA LEU A 220 -3.14 1.19 19.72
C LEU A 220 -4.44 1.97 19.52
N GLY A 221 -4.78 2.32 18.27
CA GLY A 221 -6.06 2.93 17.91
C GLY A 221 -7.27 2.06 18.27
N VAL A 222 -7.22 0.76 17.95
CA VAL A 222 -8.25 -0.21 18.33
C VAL A 222 -8.35 -0.31 19.85
N TRP A 223 -7.22 -0.42 20.57
CA TRP A 223 -7.20 -0.46 22.03
C TRP A 223 -7.81 0.80 22.66
N LEU A 224 -7.47 1.99 22.14
CA LEU A 224 -8.04 3.26 22.58
C LEU A 224 -9.55 3.30 22.32
N ALA A 225 -10.01 2.82 21.18
CA ALA A 225 -11.42 2.74 20.85
C ALA A 225 -12.16 1.78 21.81
N VAL A 226 -11.60 0.60 22.11
CA VAL A 226 -12.17 -0.35 23.09
C VAL A 226 -12.30 0.31 24.46
N ARG A 227 -11.23 0.96 24.91
CA ARG A 227 -11.22 1.69 26.17
C ARG A 227 -12.25 2.81 26.20
N TYR A 228 -12.37 3.57 25.12
CA TYR A 228 -13.33 4.66 24.99
C TYR A 228 -14.78 4.15 25.02
N ARG A 229 -15.08 3.05 24.30
CA ARG A 229 -16.41 2.41 24.32
C ARG A 229 -16.81 1.93 25.70
N ASN A 230 -15.85 1.43 26.48
CA ASN A 230 -16.10 0.90 27.82
C ASN A 230 -16.23 2.01 28.88
N GLN A 231 -15.96 3.27 28.54
CA GLN A 231 -16.23 4.42 29.40
C GLN A 231 -17.69 4.85 29.24
N LYS A 232 -18.37 5.11 30.36
CA LYS A 232 -19.72 5.70 30.34
C LYS A 232 -19.61 7.18 30.01
N ASP A 233 -20.50 7.67 29.15
CA ASP A 233 -20.58 9.10 28.83
C ASP A 233 -20.94 9.88 30.11
N PRO A 234 -20.07 10.78 30.62
CA PRO A 234 -20.36 11.58 31.80
C PRO A 234 -21.53 12.57 31.59
N ARG A 235 -21.99 12.79 30.36
CA ARG A 235 -23.17 13.63 30.04
C ARG A 235 -24.50 12.88 30.11
N ALA A 236 -24.49 11.54 30.09
CA ALA A 236 -25.68 10.75 30.36
C ALA A 236 -25.94 10.78 31.87
N ASN A 237 -26.41 11.92 32.36
CA ASN A 237 -26.73 12.13 33.76
C ASN A 237 -27.96 11.25 34.12
N PRO A 238 -27.89 10.35 35.11
CA PRO A 238 -29.02 9.49 35.49
C PRO A 238 -30.23 10.25 36.06
N SER A 239 -30.09 11.55 36.34
CA SER A 239 -31.14 12.44 36.84
C SER A 239 -32.08 13.03 35.76
N ALA A 240 -31.92 12.66 34.49
CA ALA A 240 -32.87 13.04 33.42
C ALA A 240 -33.98 12.00 33.18
N PHE A 241 -33.96 10.88 33.92
CA PHE A 241 -34.97 9.81 33.89
C PHE A 241 -35.80 9.72 35.18
N LEU A 242 -35.62 10.67 36.12
CA LEU A 242 -36.50 10.85 37.28
C LEU A 242 -37.48 11.99 37.00
#